data_AF-A0A412IDL6-F1
#
_entry.id   AF-A0A412IDL6-F1
#
_cell.length_a   1.000
_cell.length_b   1.000
_cell.length_c   1.000
_cell.angle_alpha   90.00
_cell.angle_beta   90.00
_cell.angle_gamma   90.00
#
_symmetry.space_group_name_H-M   'P 1'
#
loop_
_entity.id
_entity.type
_entity.pdbx_description
1 polymer ?
#
loop_
_entity_poly.entity_id
_entity_poly.type
_entity_poly.pdbx_seq_one_letter_code
_entity_poly.pdbx_strand_id
1 'polypeptide(L)'
;MRIKSFMLTACMAAVLASCAKDENLENGGSPSFQSGDGYISVAFSFPSDVRTRANGEFADGVGAESDIQKMAAYFFDQTGKMLGKTDDVKLGLETPGEKPGSIEKKIEVEVPATLVSYLTVDNENGSKTASMIAVLNNGADLPDDKEKDTYGTFNAAILADISTVTASTGFMMTNSNYIKEGKETAQVIIKKENIGVKGSTSVTSAPTTVTVPVERVAAKVTLAQKEGAALNIVGWGLNVTNKSYFPVKKFTNEFLNDADKTVISKYTTAWQMNTAWNSADNFRSYWAVDPNYSTKDATAFNLLDLSKENAAVAPTIPLYCLENTFNEELQRTIYTTTAVIVAQFTPTDATSTTDDKTWVRWENHNFLAANFVSTVFDKAKDNIQKYWYKLEDGTHKQLASANFKIGVADETKKIEIGGKVVGYHSAATVVLDKLADNADADNLYTLKDGEDGKEAEDWVAVAWAEAIKDIDAAIAAVYGENNAPLVYVNGYGYYEVPIRHFNDIEVPWDKQTVNQPKHLGRYGIVRNNSYQLTINSIMNPGNPVTGGEITPEDRPDDDLKYYLDVDIDVLRWAVRNQDVDL
;
A
#
# COMPACT_ATOMS: atom_id res chain seq x y z
N MET A 1 57.88 16.78 24.27
CA MET A 1 57.17 17.61 25.27
C MET A 1 55.92 18.15 24.58
N ARG A 2 54.67 17.84 24.90
CA ARG A 2 53.99 17.13 25.99
C ARG A 2 52.80 16.38 25.36
N ILE A 3 52.61 15.13 25.74
CA ILE A 3 51.33 14.41 25.61
C ILE A 3 50.36 15.07 26.58
N LYS A 4 49.17 15.46 26.11
CA LYS A 4 48.05 15.83 26.99
C LYS A 4 46.90 14.88 26.71
N SER A 5 46.73 13.96 27.65
CA SER A 5 45.54 13.18 27.91
C SER A 5 44.32 14.10 28.03
N PHE A 6 43.25 13.79 27.31
CA PHE A 6 41.90 14.29 27.61
C PHE A 6 41.08 13.08 28.11
N MET A 7 41.05 12.92 29.43
CA MET A 7 39.98 12.21 30.11
C MET A 7 38.70 13.04 29.93
N LEU A 8 37.67 12.44 29.34
CA LEU A 8 36.32 13.02 29.29
C LEU A 8 35.58 12.58 30.56
N THR A 9 35.37 13.54 31.45
CA THR A 9 34.66 13.39 32.72
C THR A 9 33.15 13.31 32.47
N ALA A 10 32.49 12.28 33.00
CA ALA A 10 31.04 12.22 33.11
C ALA A 10 30.56 13.30 34.12
N CYS A 11 29.83 14.30 33.65
CA CYS A 11 29.23 15.32 34.50
C CYS A 11 27.79 14.96 34.83
N MET A 12 27.63 14.39 36.03
CA MET A 12 26.40 14.27 36.78
C MET A 12 26.03 15.68 37.29
N ALA A 13 25.06 16.34 36.66
CA ALA A 13 24.51 17.60 37.17
C ALA A 13 23.30 17.30 38.07
N ALA A 14 23.58 17.05 39.35
CA ALA A 14 22.57 17.07 40.40
C ALA A 14 22.20 18.53 40.69
N VAL A 15 21.02 18.98 40.24
CA VAL A 15 20.42 20.21 40.76
C VAL A 15 19.60 19.83 41.99
N LEU A 16 20.23 19.97 43.16
CA LEU A 16 19.58 20.00 44.46
C LEU A 16 18.77 21.29 44.58
N ALA A 17 17.45 21.20 44.48
CA ALA A 17 16.53 22.19 45.03
C ALA A 17 15.62 21.47 46.03
N SER A 18 15.92 21.68 47.32
CA SER A 18 15.17 21.12 48.45
C SER A 18 13.80 21.79 48.56
N CYS A 19 12.76 20.96 48.62
CA CYS A 19 11.59 21.24 49.46
C CYS A 19 11.35 19.99 50.30
N ALA A 20 11.93 20.00 51.50
CA ALA A 20 11.60 19.08 52.56
C ALA A 20 10.13 19.28 52.98
N LYS A 21 9.40 18.17 53.17
CA LYS A 21 8.40 18.09 54.23
C LYS A 21 8.25 16.66 54.75
N ASP A 22 8.78 16.54 55.96
CA ASP A 22 8.53 15.63 57.07
C ASP A 22 8.64 14.11 56.90
N GLU A 23 9.74 13.61 57.46
CA GLU A 23 9.86 12.28 58.05
C GLU A 23 8.80 12.09 59.15
N ASN A 24 7.97 11.05 59.01
CA ASN A 24 7.50 10.30 60.16
C ASN A 24 8.01 8.86 59.99
N LEU A 25 9.05 8.55 60.74
CA LEU A 25 9.52 7.18 61.00
C LEU A 25 8.53 6.51 61.96
N GLU A 26 7.47 5.89 61.42
CA GLU A 26 6.73 4.84 62.13
C GLU A 26 6.32 3.70 61.16
N ASN A 27 7.01 2.57 61.37
CA ASN A 27 6.54 1.18 61.28
C ASN A 27 5.88 0.66 59.97
N GLY A 28 6.67 -0.09 59.19
CA GLY A 28 6.17 -1.27 58.45
C GLY A 28 5.29 -1.06 57.22
N GLY A 29 5.28 0.13 56.61
CA GLY A 29 4.60 0.35 55.33
C GLY A 29 5.44 -0.08 54.13
N SER A 30 4.86 -0.87 53.21
CA SER A 30 5.47 -1.14 51.90
C SER A 30 5.77 0.18 51.17
N PRO A 31 6.83 0.27 50.35
CA PRO A 31 7.14 1.46 49.57
C PRO A 31 5.93 1.85 48.70
N SER A 32 5.50 3.11 48.74
CA SER A 32 4.51 3.66 47.80
C SER A 32 5.25 4.39 46.68
N PHE A 33 4.86 4.13 45.43
CA PHE A 33 5.43 4.77 44.24
C PHE A 33 4.39 5.65 43.54
N GLN A 34 4.85 6.76 42.96
CA GLN A 34 4.13 7.65 42.07
C GLN A 34 4.68 7.55 40.64
N SER A 35 3.88 8.00 39.67
CA SER A 35 4.35 8.08 38.28
C SER A 35 5.57 8.99 38.21
N GLY A 36 6.62 8.56 37.51
CA GLY A 36 7.90 9.27 37.44
C GLY A 36 8.94 8.85 38.48
N ASP A 37 8.57 8.04 39.49
CA ASP A 37 9.52 7.48 40.47
C ASP A 37 10.40 6.38 39.87
N GLY A 38 9.95 5.73 38.79
CA GLY A 38 10.69 4.70 38.08
C GLY A 38 11.07 5.13 36.67
N TYR A 39 12.14 4.54 36.15
CA TYR A 39 12.53 4.67 34.74
C TYR A 39 13.10 3.36 34.18
N ILE A 40 13.06 3.24 32.86
CA ILE A 40 13.68 2.14 32.10
C ILE A 40 14.65 2.71 31.07
N SER A 41 15.78 2.02 30.86
CA SER A 41 16.72 2.33 29.78
C SER A 41 16.40 1.47 28.56
N VAL A 42 16.09 2.08 27.42
CA VAL A 42 15.70 1.40 26.18
C VAL A 42 16.67 1.75 25.04
N ALA A 43 16.99 0.77 24.21
CA ALA A 43 17.63 0.95 22.91
C ALA A 43 16.82 0.19 21.86
N PHE A 44 16.74 0.67 20.62
CA PHE A 44 16.05 -0.07 19.56
C PHE A 44 17.03 -0.77 18.62
N SER A 45 16.56 -1.85 18.02
CA SER A 45 17.26 -2.56 16.94
C SER A 45 16.32 -2.74 15.76
N PHE A 46 16.86 -2.70 14.54
CA PHE A 46 16.06 -2.80 13.32
C PHE A 46 16.40 -4.11 12.59
N PRO A 47 15.38 -4.92 12.24
CA PRO A 47 15.58 -6.20 11.57
C PRO A 47 16.31 -6.17 10.21
N SER A 48 16.64 -4.99 9.70
CA SER A 48 17.21 -4.75 8.38
C SER A 48 18.71 -4.38 8.38
N ASP A 49 19.40 -4.45 9.53
CA ASP A 49 20.84 -4.09 9.61
C ASP A 49 21.83 -5.26 9.48
N VAL A 50 21.37 -6.50 9.27
CA VAL A 50 22.26 -7.68 9.31
C VAL A 50 22.57 -8.26 7.91
N ARG A 51 23.86 -8.24 7.56
CA ARG A 51 24.47 -8.37 6.21
C ARG A 51 24.60 -9.80 5.64
N THR A 52 23.82 -10.79 6.07
CA THR A 52 24.21 -12.22 5.88
C THR A 52 23.47 -13.03 4.80
N ARG A 53 22.75 -12.43 3.84
CA ARG A 53 22.32 -13.16 2.62
C ARG A 53 23.22 -12.83 1.44
N ALA A 54 23.65 -13.85 0.70
CA ALA A 54 24.46 -13.76 -0.52
C ALA A 54 23.70 -13.22 -1.76
N ASN A 55 22.62 -12.44 -1.54
CA ASN A 55 21.87 -11.66 -2.53
C ASN A 55 21.45 -10.33 -1.88
N GLY A 56 22.43 -9.68 -1.23
CA GLY A 56 22.25 -8.65 -0.21
C GLY A 56 21.80 -7.29 -0.74
N GLU A 57 20.57 -7.19 -1.19
CA GLU A 57 19.96 -5.91 -1.57
C GLU A 57 19.00 -5.44 -0.48
N PHE A 58 19.28 -4.24 0.03
CA PHE A 58 18.44 -3.51 0.96
C PHE A 58 17.82 -2.35 0.22
N ALA A 59 16.54 -2.08 0.47
CA ALA A 59 15.96 -0.79 0.13
C ALA A 59 16.18 0.15 1.31
N ASP A 60 16.84 1.27 1.09
CA ASP A 60 17.08 2.24 2.14
C ASP A 60 15.82 3.09 2.40
N GLY A 61 15.51 3.29 3.68
CA GLY A 61 14.47 4.20 4.10
C GLY A 61 14.95 5.65 4.08
N VAL A 62 14.16 6.55 3.49
CA VAL A 62 14.50 7.97 3.32
C VAL A 62 13.55 8.90 4.09
N GLY A 63 14.07 9.98 4.66
CA GLY A 63 13.30 10.99 5.38
C GLY A 63 12.33 10.38 6.41
N ALA A 64 11.04 10.71 6.27
CA ALA A 64 9.96 10.23 7.15
C ALA A 64 9.89 8.71 7.30
N GLU A 65 10.36 7.93 6.31
CA GLU A 65 10.42 6.47 6.41
C GLU A 65 11.36 6.00 7.54
N SER A 66 12.35 6.81 7.92
CA SER A 66 13.35 6.51 8.94
C SER A 66 13.29 7.45 10.16
N ASP A 67 12.54 8.54 10.08
CA ASP A 67 12.40 9.52 11.18
C ASP A 67 11.66 8.92 12.38
N ILE A 68 12.20 9.15 13.58
CA ILE A 68 11.62 8.74 14.86
C ILE A 68 11.49 9.96 15.75
N GLN A 69 10.26 10.42 15.94
CA GLN A 69 9.96 11.66 16.65
C GLN A 69 9.47 11.41 18.07
N LYS A 70 8.81 10.28 18.32
CA LYS A 70 8.22 9.96 19.61
C LYS A 70 8.10 8.46 19.85
N MET A 71 8.02 8.08 21.12
CA MET A 71 7.80 6.72 21.59
C MET A 71 6.77 6.70 22.71
N ALA A 72 5.89 5.71 22.68
CA ALA A 72 5.17 5.23 23.87
C ALA A 72 5.57 3.79 24.17
N ALA A 73 5.65 3.41 25.45
CA ALA A 73 5.82 2.02 25.87
C ALA A 73 4.60 1.54 26.67
N TYR A 74 4.11 0.36 26.33
CA TYR A 74 2.97 -0.31 26.95
C TYR A 74 3.48 -1.53 27.71
N PHE A 75 3.10 -1.66 28.98
CA PHE A 75 3.57 -2.71 29.86
C PHE A 75 2.46 -3.67 30.26
N PHE A 76 2.78 -4.97 30.31
CA PHE A 76 1.85 -6.02 30.71
C PHE A 76 2.47 -6.95 31.75
N ASP A 77 1.67 -7.54 32.63
CA ASP A 77 2.12 -8.56 33.57
C ASP A 77 2.25 -9.95 32.89
N GLN A 78 2.67 -10.98 33.65
CA GLN A 78 2.84 -12.35 33.13
C GLN A 78 1.52 -12.99 32.63
N THR A 79 0.37 -12.46 33.01
CA THR A 79 -0.95 -12.91 32.54
C THR A 79 -1.41 -12.15 31.29
N GLY A 80 -0.64 -11.14 30.86
CA GLY A 80 -0.95 -10.27 29.75
C GLY A 80 -1.85 -9.10 30.14
N LYS A 81 -2.10 -8.86 31.44
CA LYS A 81 -2.89 -7.71 31.91
C LYS A 81 -2.06 -6.44 31.85
N MET A 82 -2.64 -5.34 31.40
CA MET A 82 -1.94 -4.06 31.29
C MET A 82 -1.56 -3.51 32.68
N LEU A 83 -0.27 -3.19 32.84
CA LEU A 83 0.27 -2.51 34.01
C LEU A 83 0.27 -0.99 33.82
N GLY A 84 0.18 -0.49 32.59
CA GLY A 84 0.11 0.92 32.25
C GLY A 84 0.93 1.25 31.01
N LYS A 85 0.93 2.52 30.60
CA LYS A 85 1.76 3.03 29.51
C LYS A 85 2.56 4.26 29.93
N THR A 86 3.59 4.58 29.17
CA THR A 86 4.27 5.86 29.26
C THR A 86 3.48 6.93 28.53
N ASP A 87 3.71 8.20 28.88
CA ASP A 87 3.35 9.30 27.98
C ASP A 87 4.17 9.21 26.68
N ASP A 88 3.72 9.94 25.65
CA ASP A 88 4.48 10.09 24.40
C ASP A 88 5.79 10.81 24.70
N VAL A 89 6.87 10.04 24.81
CA VAL A 89 8.23 10.56 24.98
C VAL A 89 8.69 11.09 23.64
N LYS A 90 8.88 12.41 23.55
CA LYS A 90 9.49 13.02 22.38
C LYS A 90 10.94 12.54 22.28
N LEU A 91 11.25 11.92 21.15
CA LEU A 91 12.59 11.44 20.80
C LEU A 91 13.36 12.42 19.92
N GLY A 92 12.89 13.67 19.83
CA GLY A 92 13.58 14.76 19.16
C GLY A 92 14.91 15.10 19.85
N LEU A 93 15.99 15.12 19.08
CA LEU A 93 17.31 15.60 19.50
C LEU A 93 17.21 17.11 19.73
N GLU A 94 17.20 17.55 21.00
CA GLU A 94 16.78 18.91 21.41
C GLU A 94 17.68 20.07 20.95
N THR A 95 18.77 19.82 20.21
CA THR A 95 19.70 20.89 19.82
C THR A 95 19.50 21.32 18.36
N PRO A 96 19.22 22.60 18.07
CA PRO A 96 19.32 23.14 16.72
C PRO A 96 20.74 22.92 16.18
N GLY A 97 20.88 22.09 15.14
CA GLY A 97 22.18 21.69 14.58
C GLY A 97 22.65 20.29 14.97
N GLU A 98 21.96 19.58 15.86
CA GLU A 98 22.12 18.13 16.02
C GLU A 98 21.18 17.41 15.05
N LYS A 99 21.79 16.66 14.12
CA LYS A 99 21.11 15.96 13.03
C LYS A 99 20.28 14.79 13.55
N PRO A 100 19.12 14.46 12.94
CA PRO A 100 18.42 13.21 13.19
C PRO A 100 19.38 12.03 13.00
N GLY A 101 19.27 11.04 13.89
CA GLY A 101 19.81 9.71 13.67
C GLY A 101 21.05 9.36 14.50
N SER A 102 20.80 8.61 15.55
CA SER A 102 21.24 7.21 15.62
C SER A 102 20.52 6.58 16.80
N ILE A 103 19.97 5.39 16.58
CA ILE A 103 19.15 4.68 17.57
C ILE A 103 20.01 3.84 18.52
N GLU A 104 21.34 4.01 18.42
CA GLU A 104 22.32 3.53 19.39
C GLU A 104 22.28 4.30 20.72
N LYS A 105 21.55 5.42 20.77
CA LYS A 105 21.40 6.21 22.01
C LYS A 105 20.40 5.51 22.93
N LYS A 106 20.88 5.16 24.13
CA LYS A 106 20.02 4.72 25.23
C LYS A 106 19.07 5.85 25.61
N ILE A 107 17.77 5.55 25.65
CA ILE A 107 16.73 6.47 26.07
C ILE A 107 16.28 6.05 27.46
N GLU A 108 16.26 7.00 28.39
CA GLU A 108 15.62 6.79 29.68
C GLU A 108 14.17 7.26 29.58
N VAL A 109 13.26 6.35 29.94
CA VAL A 109 11.82 6.55 29.80
C VAL A 109 11.21 6.37 31.18
N GLU A 110 10.43 7.36 31.64
CA GLU A 110 9.66 7.25 32.87
C GLU A 110 8.58 6.18 32.73
N VAL A 111 8.38 5.37 33.77
CA VAL A 111 7.43 4.26 33.73
C VAL A 111 6.31 4.42 34.76
N PRO A 112 5.15 3.75 34.54
CA PRO A 112 4.05 3.74 35.49
C PRO A 112 4.45 3.20 36.88
N ALA A 113 3.93 3.81 37.94
CA ALA A 113 4.14 3.37 39.33
C ALA A 113 3.74 1.90 39.57
N THR A 114 2.68 1.46 38.90
CA THR A 114 2.16 0.08 38.90
C THR A 114 3.19 -0.93 38.38
N LEU A 115 3.97 -0.58 37.34
CA LEU A 115 5.07 -1.42 36.86
C LEU A 115 6.19 -1.52 37.91
N VAL A 116 6.55 -0.38 38.51
CA VAL A 116 7.60 -0.32 39.54
C VAL A 116 7.20 -1.19 40.74
N SER A 117 5.98 -1.04 41.26
CA SER A 117 5.45 -1.88 42.34
C SER A 117 5.49 -3.36 41.97
N TYR A 118 4.98 -3.71 40.80
CA TYR A 118 4.89 -5.10 40.34
C TYR A 118 6.26 -5.81 40.27
N LEU A 119 7.30 -5.12 39.80
CA LEU A 119 8.64 -5.68 39.59
C LEU A 119 9.57 -5.55 40.79
N THR A 120 9.32 -4.62 41.71
CA THR A 120 10.21 -4.34 42.84
C THR A 120 9.64 -4.79 44.19
N VAL A 121 8.42 -4.34 44.53
CA VAL A 121 7.76 -4.59 45.82
C VAL A 121 7.01 -5.91 45.79
N ASP A 122 6.17 -6.14 44.80
CA ASP A 122 5.37 -7.37 44.75
C ASP A 122 6.20 -8.59 44.30
N ASN A 123 7.48 -8.38 44.00
CA ASN A 123 8.42 -9.36 43.46
C ASN A 123 9.51 -9.75 44.47
N GLU A 124 9.19 -9.83 45.77
CA GLU A 124 10.16 -10.17 46.82
C GLU A 124 10.85 -11.52 46.57
N ASN A 125 10.17 -12.46 45.90
CA ASN A 125 10.70 -13.77 45.53
C ASN A 125 11.44 -13.79 44.17
N GLY A 126 11.51 -12.67 43.47
CA GLY A 126 12.23 -12.52 42.20
C GLY A 126 11.65 -13.27 40.99
N SER A 127 10.44 -13.83 41.09
CA SER A 127 9.82 -14.66 40.06
C SER A 127 8.97 -13.89 39.03
N LYS A 128 8.59 -12.64 39.32
CA LYS A 128 7.76 -11.81 38.44
C LYS A 128 8.58 -11.14 37.36
N THR A 129 8.03 -11.13 36.17
CA THR A 129 8.52 -10.41 34.99
C THR A 129 7.35 -9.68 34.34
N ALA A 130 7.60 -8.52 33.76
CA ALA A 130 6.63 -7.84 32.91
C ALA A 130 7.02 -8.02 31.44
N SER A 131 6.18 -7.57 30.55
CA SER A 131 6.50 -7.44 29.14
C SER A 131 6.25 -6.03 28.63
N MET A 132 6.90 -5.66 27.53
CA MET A 132 6.83 -4.34 26.95
C MET A 132 6.60 -4.39 25.43
N ILE A 133 5.69 -3.54 24.96
CA ILE A 133 5.56 -3.15 23.55
C ILE A 133 5.93 -1.67 23.43
N ALA A 134 6.94 -1.38 22.62
CA ALA A 134 7.25 -0.03 22.19
C ALA A 134 6.48 0.29 20.90
N VAL A 135 5.98 1.52 20.84
CA VAL A 135 5.39 2.09 19.63
C VAL A 135 6.10 3.38 19.32
N LEU A 136 6.73 3.44 18.14
CA LEU A 136 7.35 4.64 17.60
C LEU A 136 6.38 5.33 16.67
N ASN A 137 6.37 6.67 16.72
CA ASN A 137 5.53 7.52 15.88
C ASN A 137 4.08 7.03 15.83
N ASN A 138 3.47 6.79 17.00
CA ASN A 138 2.12 6.23 17.03
C ASN A 138 1.13 7.05 16.17
N GLY A 139 0.21 6.33 15.53
CA GLY A 139 -1.00 6.93 14.95
C GLY A 139 -2.02 7.28 16.04
N ALA A 140 -3.06 8.02 15.66
CA ALA A 140 -4.12 8.46 16.57
C ALA A 140 -5.03 7.32 17.09
N ASP A 141 -4.94 6.13 16.50
CA ASP A 141 -5.93 5.06 16.67
C ASP A 141 -5.50 3.95 17.64
N LEU A 142 -4.36 4.11 18.33
CA LEU A 142 -3.93 3.13 19.32
C LEU A 142 -4.74 3.22 20.61
N PRO A 143 -4.97 2.08 21.28
CA PRO A 143 -5.68 2.01 22.55
C PRO A 143 -5.15 2.96 23.64
N ASP A 144 -6.07 3.61 24.36
CA ASP A 144 -5.74 4.23 25.65
C ASP A 144 -5.66 3.18 26.78
N ASP A 145 -4.92 3.51 27.84
CA ASP A 145 -4.71 2.62 29.00
C ASP A 145 -5.99 2.41 29.83
N LYS A 146 -6.99 3.29 29.68
CA LYS A 146 -8.30 3.18 30.33
C LYS A 146 -9.29 2.24 29.61
N GLU A 147 -8.98 1.79 28.40
CA GLU A 147 -9.95 1.08 27.56
C GLU A 147 -9.57 -0.37 27.24
N LYS A 148 -8.37 -0.85 27.62
CA LYS A 148 -7.89 -2.19 27.22
C LYS A 148 -7.10 -2.90 28.32
N ASP A 149 -7.75 -3.89 28.94
CA ASP A 149 -7.22 -4.62 30.09
C ASP A 149 -6.06 -5.58 29.76
N THR A 150 -5.87 -5.98 28.50
CA THR A 150 -4.91 -7.05 28.14
C THR A 150 -4.14 -6.81 26.85
N TYR A 151 -3.01 -7.52 26.66
CA TYR A 151 -2.25 -7.54 25.41
C TYR A 151 -3.11 -7.96 24.21
N GLY A 152 -4.03 -8.92 24.39
CA GLY A 152 -4.93 -9.36 23.34
C GLY A 152 -5.87 -8.24 22.87
N THR A 153 -6.36 -7.42 23.80
CA THR A 153 -7.16 -6.24 23.46
C THR A 153 -6.28 -5.17 22.81
N PHE A 154 -5.08 -4.91 23.33
CA PHE A 154 -4.12 -3.96 22.75
C PHE A 154 -3.81 -4.29 21.29
N ASN A 155 -3.54 -5.56 21.00
CA ASN A 155 -3.20 -6.06 19.67
C ASN A 155 -4.43 -6.54 18.86
N ALA A 156 -5.61 -5.99 19.14
CA ALA A 156 -6.79 -6.19 18.32
C ALA A 156 -6.64 -5.49 16.96
N ALA A 157 -7.42 -5.93 15.96
CA ALA A 157 -7.42 -5.32 14.65
C ALA A 157 -7.93 -3.86 14.71
N ILE A 158 -7.25 -2.97 14.00
CA ILE A 158 -7.60 -1.55 13.88
C ILE A 158 -7.95 -1.29 12.42
N LEU A 159 -9.09 -0.64 12.18
CA LEU A 159 -9.43 -0.06 10.88
C LEU A 159 -8.65 1.23 10.71
N ALA A 160 -7.86 1.34 9.65
CA ALA A 160 -7.01 2.50 9.41
C ALA A 160 -6.74 2.71 7.92
N ASP A 161 -6.55 3.98 7.57
CA ASP A 161 -5.96 4.36 6.30
C ASP A 161 -4.43 4.28 6.39
N ILE A 162 -3.75 4.00 5.27
CA ILE A 162 -2.28 3.92 5.25
C ILE A 162 -1.61 5.21 5.73
N SER A 163 -2.23 6.38 5.49
CA SER A 163 -1.71 7.68 5.93
C SER A 163 -1.58 7.81 7.45
N THR A 164 -2.33 7.04 8.24
CA THR A 164 -2.25 7.10 9.72
C THR A 164 -1.00 6.42 10.27
N VAL A 165 -0.37 5.52 9.49
CA VAL A 165 0.87 4.81 9.86
C VAL A 165 2.09 5.23 9.01
N THR A 166 1.87 6.08 8.00
CA THR A 166 2.91 6.62 7.10
C THR A 166 2.95 8.16 7.14
N ALA A 167 2.70 8.73 8.31
CA ALA A 167 2.71 10.18 8.50
C ALA A 167 4.05 10.80 8.06
N SER A 168 3.99 12.02 7.51
CA SER A 168 5.18 12.76 7.07
C SER A 168 6.15 13.10 8.19
N THR A 169 5.72 12.99 9.45
CA THR A 169 6.56 13.17 10.63
C THR A 169 7.34 11.91 11.01
N GLY A 170 7.00 10.75 10.46
CA GLY A 170 7.64 9.49 10.81
C GLY A 170 6.68 8.32 10.69
N PHE A 171 7.19 7.19 10.21
CA PHE A 171 6.39 5.99 10.03
C PHE A 171 6.17 5.29 11.38
N MET A 172 4.96 4.77 11.59
CA MET A 172 4.67 4.01 12.79
C MET A 172 5.46 2.71 12.79
N MET A 173 6.13 2.43 13.91
CA MET A 173 6.85 1.18 14.13
C MET A 173 6.42 0.56 15.45
N THR A 174 6.38 -0.76 15.49
CA THR A 174 6.07 -1.53 16.71
C THR A 174 7.07 -2.66 16.87
N ASN A 175 7.05 -3.32 18.02
CA ASN A 175 7.92 -4.47 18.26
C ASN A 175 7.85 -5.49 17.11
N SER A 176 9.01 -5.95 16.65
CA SER A 176 9.09 -7.05 15.70
C SER A 176 8.63 -8.34 16.36
N ASN A 177 7.76 -9.09 15.69
CA ASN A 177 7.42 -10.45 16.09
C ASN A 177 8.23 -11.45 15.25
N TYR A 178 8.85 -12.41 15.94
CA TYR A 178 9.64 -13.49 15.35
C TYR A 178 9.69 -14.68 16.29
N ILE A 179 10.09 -15.84 15.77
CA ILE A 179 10.17 -17.08 16.54
C ILE A 179 11.60 -17.32 17.03
N LYS A 180 11.74 -17.55 18.33
CA LYS A 180 12.98 -18.01 18.97
C LYS A 180 12.65 -19.16 19.90
N GLU A 181 13.38 -20.27 19.78
CA GLU A 181 13.17 -21.46 20.63
C GLU A 181 11.71 -21.96 20.65
N GLY A 182 11.04 -21.92 19.48
CA GLY A 182 9.66 -22.36 19.31
C GLY A 182 8.61 -21.42 19.94
N LYS A 183 8.98 -20.19 20.32
CA LYS A 183 8.08 -19.21 20.93
C LYS A 183 8.11 -17.88 20.20
N GLU A 184 6.97 -17.19 20.19
CA GLU A 184 6.89 -15.80 19.76
C GLU A 184 7.68 -14.88 20.69
N THR A 185 8.27 -13.84 20.11
CA THR A 185 9.17 -12.91 20.83
C THR A 185 8.69 -11.45 20.76
N ALA A 186 7.45 -11.19 20.30
CA ALA A 186 6.91 -9.85 20.13
C ALA A 186 6.94 -8.98 21.40
N GLN A 187 6.72 -9.60 22.56
CA GLN A 187 6.66 -8.95 23.86
C GLN A 187 8.04 -9.02 24.55
N VAL A 188 8.73 -7.88 24.64
CA VAL A 188 10.08 -7.84 25.24
C VAL A 188 9.97 -7.97 26.75
N ILE A 189 10.67 -8.96 27.33
CA ILE A 189 10.60 -9.26 28.76
C ILE A 189 11.34 -8.19 29.57
N ILE A 190 10.66 -7.64 30.58
CA ILE A 190 11.19 -6.68 31.55
C ILE A 190 11.30 -7.34 32.92
N LYS A 191 12.47 -7.19 33.54
CA LYS A 191 12.77 -7.72 34.87
C LYS A 191 13.11 -6.61 35.84
N LYS A 192 13.27 -6.95 37.12
CA LYS A 192 13.64 -6.01 38.18
C LYS A 192 14.94 -5.26 37.85
N GLU A 193 15.93 -5.94 37.29
CA GLU A 193 17.21 -5.34 36.89
C GLU A 193 17.11 -4.32 35.75
N ASN A 194 15.98 -4.26 35.04
CA ASN A 194 15.73 -3.27 33.99
C ASN A 194 15.09 -1.98 34.52
N ILE A 195 14.60 -1.97 35.77
CA ILE A 195 13.91 -0.81 36.35
C ILE A 195 14.85 -0.05 37.29
N GLY A 196 15.05 1.24 37.00
CA GLY A 196 15.66 2.19 37.91
C GLY A 196 14.60 2.86 38.76
N VAL A 197 14.93 3.19 40.02
CA VAL A 197 14.06 3.93 40.95
C VAL A 197 14.76 5.23 41.35
N LYS A 198 14.16 6.38 41.05
CA LYS A 198 14.70 7.70 41.38
C LYS A 198 14.71 7.90 42.90
N GLY A 199 15.77 8.51 43.43
CA GLY A 199 15.89 8.86 44.85
C GLY A 199 16.17 7.69 45.80
N SER A 200 16.23 6.45 45.33
CA SER A 200 16.60 5.31 46.17
C SER A 200 18.12 5.21 46.36
N THR A 201 18.57 5.29 47.61
CA THR A 201 19.99 5.04 47.99
C THR A 201 20.34 3.56 48.06
N SER A 202 19.37 2.66 47.94
CA SER A 202 19.55 1.21 48.03
C SER A 202 19.75 0.51 46.68
N VAL A 203 19.56 1.21 45.55
CA VAL A 203 19.85 0.68 44.21
C VAL A 203 21.26 1.09 43.82
N THR A 204 22.21 0.15 43.95
CA THR A 204 23.65 0.40 43.77
C THR A 204 24.15 0.27 42.33
N SER A 205 23.31 -0.20 41.41
CA SER A 205 23.66 -0.42 39.99
C SER A 205 22.64 0.22 39.06
N ALA A 206 23.12 0.89 38.01
CA ALA A 206 22.27 1.42 36.94
C ALA A 206 21.42 0.31 36.28
N PRO A 207 20.18 0.60 35.86
CA PRO A 207 19.33 -0.41 35.24
C PRO A 207 19.95 -0.95 33.95
N THR A 208 19.77 -2.24 33.72
CA THR A 208 20.22 -2.92 32.50
C THR A 208 19.36 -2.46 31.33
N THR A 209 19.99 -1.94 30.27
CA THR A 209 19.30 -1.49 29.06
C THR A 209 18.55 -2.64 28.38
N VAL A 210 17.32 -2.37 27.99
CA VAL A 210 16.46 -3.26 27.21
C VAL A 210 16.62 -2.94 25.74
N THR A 211 17.00 -3.93 24.93
CA THR A 211 17.02 -3.80 23.46
C THR A 211 15.68 -4.25 22.90
N VAL A 212 15.05 -3.40 22.09
CA VAL A 212 13.71 -3.62 21.53
C VAL A 212 13.81 -3.68 20.01
N PRO A 213 13.66 -4.87 19.40
CA PRO A 213 13.50 -4.98 17.95
C PRO A 213 12.20 -4.33 17.50
N VAL A 214 12.26 -3.42 16.54
CA VAL A 214 11.06 -2.75 15.99
C VAL A 214 11.03 -2.79 14.47
N GLU A 215 9.83 -2.82 13.90
CA GLU A 215 9.60 -2.82 12.46
C GLU A 215 8.46 -1.88 12.07
N ARG A 216 8.53 -1.32 10.87
CA ARG A 216 7.45 -0.51 10.30
C ARG A 216 6.17 -1.34 10.18
N VAL A 217 5.04 -0.70 10.41
CA VAL A 217 3.71 -1.33 10.25
C VAL A 217 3.28 -1.35 8.78
N ALA A 218 3.78 -0.41 7.97
CA ALA A 218 3.55 -0.35 6.53
C ALA A 218 4.53 -1.24 5.75
N ALA A 219 4.16 -1.57 4.52
CA ALA A 219 5.07 -2.03 3.47
C ALA A 219 5.27 -0.93 2.41
N LYS A 220 6.38 -1.01 1.68
CA LYS A 220 6.74 -0.09 0.60
C LYS A 220 6.67 -0.82 -0.74
N VAL A 221 6.14 -0.17 -1.76
CA VAL A 221 6.15 -0.65 -3.14
C VAL A 221 6.79 0.43 -4.01
N THR A 222 7.70 0.02 -4.88
CA THR A 222 8.39 0.91 -5.83
C THR A 222 8.26 0.35 -7.23
N LEU A 223 8.19 1.25 -8.21
CA LEU A 223 8.14 0.91 -9.62
C LEU A 223 9.43 1.39 -10.30
N ALA A 224 10.04 0.51 -11.07
CA ALA A 224 11.20 0.78 -11.90
C ALA A 224 10.93 0.29 -13.33
N GLN A 225 11.70 0.81 -14.28
CA GLN A 225 11.74 0.28 -15.64
C GLN A 225 13.12 -0.31 -15.87
N LYS A 226 13.18 -1.42 -16.60
CA LYS A 226 14.45 -2.00 -17.01
C LYS A 226 15.26 -0.99 -17.81
N GLU A 227 16.56 -0.89 -17.53
CA GLU A 227 17.46 0.00 -18.26
C GLU A 227 17.40 -0.28 -19.77
N GLY A 228 17.20 0.78 -20.57
CA GLY A 228 17.05 0.70 -22.02
C GLY A 228 15.66 0.28 -22.51
N ALA A 229 14.71 -0.04 -21.63
CA ALA A 229 13.32 -0.27 -22.02
C ALA A 229 12.65 1.07 -22.37
N ALA A 230 12.14 1.20 -23.60
CA ALA A 230 11.43 2.39 -24.05
C ALA A 230 9.93 2.31 -23.69
N LEU A 231 9.61 2.27 -22.39
CA LEU A 231 8.23 2.13 -21.90
C LEU A 231 7.64 3.49 -21.54
N ASN A 232 6.50 3.83 -22.14
CA ASN A 232 5.78 5.05 -21.83
C ASN A 232 4.74 4.79 -20.72
N ILE A 233 5.23 4.77 -19.47
CA ILE A 233 4.41 4.66 -18.25
C ILE A 233 4.17 6.06 -17.70
N VAL A 234 2.90 6.46 -17.57
CA VAL A 234 2.52 7.82 -17.16
C VAL A 234 2.09 7.93 -15.70
N GLY A 235 1.73 6.80 -15.08
CA GLY A 235 1.46 6.74 -13.65
C GLY A 235 1.12 5.34 -13.19
N TRP A 236 1.05 5.15 -11.88
CA TRP A 236 0.67 3.89 -11.26
C TRP A 236 0.05 4.07 -9.88
N GLY A 237 -0.70 3.07 -9.41
CA GLY A 237 -1.37 3.04 -8.11
C GLY A 237 -1.38 1.64 -7.50
N LEU A 238 -1.82 1.52 -6.25
CA LEU A 238 -2.09 0.23 -5.61
C LEU A 238 -3.59 -0.03 -5.53
N ASN A 239 -3.99 -1.25 -5.86
CA ASN A 239 -5.35 -1.76 -5.77
C ASN A 239 -5.41 -2.89 -4.73
N VAL A 240 -6.59 -3.17 -4.18
CA VAL A 240 -6.82 -4.23 -3.18
C VAL A 240 -5.92 -4.07 -1.93
N THR A 241 -5.78 -2.84 -1.44
CA THR A 241 -4.99 -2.56 -0.23
C THR A 241 -5.85 -2.78 1.01
N ASN A 242 -5.29 -3.39 2.06
CA ASN A 242 -6.02 -3.68 3.29
C ASN A 242 -6.51 -2.39 3.98
N LYS A 243 -7.70 -2.44 4.62
CA LYS A 243 -8.27 -1.36 5.46
C LYS A 243 -7.96 -1.54 6.94
N SER A 244 -7.25 -2.61 7.31
CA SER A 244 -7.04 -2.96 8.70
C SER A 244 -5.68 -3.59 8.96
N TYR A 245 -5.20 -3.49 10.20
CA TYR A 245 -3.95 -4.09 10.63
C TYR A 245 -3.98 -4.48 12.11
N PHE A 246 -3.09 -5.40 12.50
CA PHE A 246 -2.73 -5.59 13.91
C PHE A 246 -1.54 -4.70 14.28
N PRO A 247 -1.58 -3.94 15.39
CA PRO A 247 -0.47 -3.11 15.85
C PRO A 247 0.87 -3.84 15.85
N VAL A 248 0.90 -5.06 16.39
CA VAL A 248 2.06 -5.95 16.42
C VAL A 248 1.76 -7.17 15.55
N LYS A 249 2.71 -7.51 14.67
CA LYS A 249 2.62 -8.67 13.77
C LYS A 249 2.19 -9.95 14.51
N LYS A 250 1.32 -10.75 13.91
CA LYS A 250 0.81 -12.01 14.47
C LYS A 250 1.18 -13.21 13.61
N PHE A 251 1.19 -14.39 14.23
CA PHE A 251 1.24 -15.68 13.55
C PHE A 251 0.02 -16.53 13.94
N THR A 252 -0.24 -17.60 13.18
CA THR A 252 -1.17 -18.66 13.61
C THR A 252 -0.40 -19.73 14.40
N ASN A 253 -1.12 -20.54 15.19
CA ASN A 253 -0.52 -21.69 15.89
C ASN A 253 0.19 -22.66 14.92
N GLU A 254 -0.16 -22.68 13.64
CA GLU A 254 0.50 -23.53 12.64
C GLU A 254 1.98 -23.16 12.41
N PHE A 255 2.36 -21.91 12.73
CA PHE A 255 3.75 -21.44 12.69
C PHE A 255 4.50 -21.63 14.02
N LEU A 256 3.80 -21.94 15.12
CA LEU A 256 4.34 -21.93 16.49
C LEU A 256 4.66 -23.32 17.04
N ASN A 257 4.03 -24.39 16.53
CA ASN A 257 4.16 -25.71 17.12
C ASN A 257 5.36 -26.51 16.58
N ASP A 258 6.28 -26.86 17.48
CA ASP A 258 7.44 -27.73 17.20
C ASP A 258 7.06 -29.21 17.02
N ALA A 259 5.99 -29.66 17.69
CA ALA A 259 5.48 -31.04 17.62
C ALA A 259 4.70 -31.32 16.31
N ASP A 260 4.03 -30.28 15.82
CA ASP A 260 3.21 -30.28 14.62
C ASP A 260 3.78 -29.23 13.67
N LYS A 261 4.95 -29.52 13.09
CA LYS A 261 5.61 -28.76 12.01
C LYS A 261 4.69 -28.61 10.79
N THR A 262 3.42 -28.27 10.92
CA THR A 262 2.38 -28.49 9.92
C THR A 262 2.59 -27.59 8.73
N VAL A 263 2.82 -26.29 8.92
CA VAL A 263 3.29 -25.40 7.85
C VAL A 263 4.68 -25.83 7.38
N ILE A 264 5.67 -25.95 8.26
CA ILE A 264 7.07 -26.27 7.88
C ILE A 264 7.21 -27.62 7.12
N SER A 265 6.36 -28.61 7.41
CA SER A 265 6.32 -29.94 6.80
C SER A 265 5.49 -30.00 5.52
N LYS A 266 4.55 -29.05 5.31
CA LYS A 266 3.87 -28.85 4.03
C LYS A 266 4.86 -28.41 2.94
N TYR A 267 6.00 -27.80 3.32
CA TYR A 267 7.11 -27.52 2.41
C TYR A 267 8.08 -28.71 2.36
N THR A 268 8.25 -29.24 1.16
CA THR A 268 8.80 -30.58 0.89
C THR A 268 10.22 -30.87 1.41
N THR A 269 10.94 -29.88 1.95
CA THR A 269 12.16 -30.10 2.76
C THR A 269 12.27 -29.07 3.89
N ALA A 270 12.58 -29.52 5.11
CA ALA A 270 12.72 -28.67 6.31
C ALA A 270 13.77 -27.54 6.18
N TRP A 271 14.64 -27.60 5.16
CA TRP A 271 15.71 -26.63 4.92
C TRP A 271 15.21 -25.33 4.26
N GLN A 272 14.16 -25.40 3.44
CA GLN A 272 13.65 -24.25 2.67
C GLN A 272 12.87 -23.25 3.53
N MET A 273 12.16 -23.71 4.57
CA MET A 273 11.43 -22.82 5.47
C MET A 273 12.24 -22.34 6.68
N ASN A 274 12.93 -23.23 7.40
CA ASN A 274 13.55 -22.87 8.69
C ASN A 274 14.66 -21.78 8.57
N THR A 275 15.23 -21.59 7.37
CA THR A 275 16.24 -20.55 7.13
C THR A 275 15.72 -19.35 6.31
N ALA A 276 14.51 -19.43 5.75
CA ALA A 276 13.97 -18.39 4.85
C ALA A 276 12.87 -17.53 5.46
N TRP A 277 11.92 -18.09 6.22
CA TRP A 277 10.75 -17.33 6.70
C TRP A 277 10.94 -16.73 8.10
N ASN A 278 11.87 -17.24 8.92
CA ASN A 278 12.16 -16.72 10.26
C ASN A 278 13.68 -16.62 10.48
N SER A 279 14.10 -15.59 11.19
CA SER A 279 15.49 -15.33 11.55
C SER A 279 15.56 -14.71 12.94
N ALA A 280 15.79 -15.57 13.94
CA ALA A 280 15.91 -15.14 15.34
C ALA A 280 17.11 -14.18 15.55
N ASP A 281 18.23 -14.42 14.87
CA ASP A 281 19.44 -13.58 14.94
C ASP A 281 19.21 -12.18 14.40
N ASN A 282 18.26 -12.02 13.47
CA ASN A 282 17.89 -10.74 12.87
C ASN A 282 16.55 -10.22 13.42
N PHE A 283 16.00 -10.86 14.45
CA PHE A 283 14.73 -10.47 15.08
C PHE A 283 13.56 -10.34 14.09
N ARG A 284 13.47 -11.24 13.10
CA ARG A 284 12.55 -11.10 11.96
C ARG A 284 11.82 -12.37 11.57
N SER A 285 10.53 -12.25 11.30
CA SER A 285 9.78 -13.16 10.43
C SER A 285 9.35 -12.45 9.14
N TYR A 286 9.43 -13.17 8.03
CA TYR A 286 9.12 -12.72 6.67
C TYR A 286 7.68 -13.00 6.25
N TRP A 287 6.88 -13.68 7.08
CA TRP A 287 5.44 -13.85 6.88
C TRP A 287 4.65 -13.32 8.08
N ALA A 288 3.34 -13.15 7.93
CA ALA A 288 2.46 -12.63 8.96
C ALA A 288 1.01 -13.10 8.76
N VAL A 289 0.18 -12.86 9.77
CA VAL A 289 -1.27 -13.01 9.74
C VAL A 289 -1.89 -11.64 9.96
N ASP A 290 -2.63 -11.17 8.98
CA ASP A 290 -3.40 -9.93 9.06
C ASP A 290 -4.84 -10.19 9.58
N PRO A 291 -5.67 -9.13 9.75
CA PRO A 291 -7.03 -9.30 10.26
C PRO A 291 -8.01 -10.06 9.35
N ASN A 292 -7.77 -10.15 8.04
CA ASN A 292 -8.66 -10.81 7.07
C ASN A 292 -8.07 -12.08 6.42
N TYR A 293 -6.99 -12.61 7.01
CA TYR A 293 -6.17 -13.73 6.52
C TYR A 293 -6.91 -14.96 6.00
N SER A 294 -8.06 -15.30 6.59
CA SER A 294 -8.88 -16.46 6.21
C SER A 294 -10.33 -16.08 5.91
N THR A 295 -10.65 -14.79 5.84
CA THR A 295 -12.02 -14.31 5.69
C THR A 295 -12.29 -13.91 4.24
N LYS A 296 -13.27 -14.56 3.62
CA LYS A 296 -13.73 -14.26 2.25
C LYS A 296 -14.60 -13.00 2.22
N ASP A 297 -13.96 -11.84 2.38
CA ASP A 297 -14.62 -10.54 2.38
C ASP A 297 -13.83 -9.53 1.54
N ALA A 298 -14.23 -9.36 0.28
CA ALA A 298 -13.60 -8.39 -0.62
C ALA A 298 -13.87 -6.93 -0.20
N THR A 299 -14.85 -6.66 0.67
CA THR A 299 -15.14 -5.29 1.14
C THR A 299 -14.10 -4.76 2.12
N ALA A 300 -13.25 -5.65 2.65
CA ALA A 300 -12.15 -5.32 3.55
C ALA A 300 -10.99 -4.57 2.87
N PHE A 301 -11.04 -4.39 1.54
CA PHE A 301 -9.99 -3.75 0.75
C PHE A 301 -10.46 -2.43 0.13
N ASN A 302 -9.51 -1.51 -0.07
CA ASN A 302 -9.71 -0.33 -0.90
C ASN A 302 -9.49 -0.70 -2.37
N LEU A 303 -10.34 -0.18 -3.25
CA LEU A 303 -10.18 -0.32 -4.68
C LEU A 303 -9.70 0.99 -5.31
N LEU A 304 -8.80 0.88 -6.29
CA LEU A 304 -8.27 2.01 -7.04
C LEU A 304 -9.29 2.50 -8.06
N ASP A 305 -9.53 3.81 -8.11
CA ASP A 305 -10.34 4.46 -9.12
C ASP A 305 -9.48 5.48 -9.86
N LEU A 306 -9.08 5.16 -11.10
CA LEU A 306 -8.20 5.99 -11.91
C LEU A 306 -8.83 7.32 -12.34
N SER A 307 -10.15 7.48 -12.19
CA SER A 307 -10.85 8.72 -12.49
C SER A 307 -10.81 9.75 -11.35
N LYS A 308 -10.31 9.37 -10.17
CA LYS A 308 -10.10 10.30 -9.05
C LYS A 308 -8.79 11.08 -9.22
N GLU A 309 -8.80 12.32 -8.75
CA GLU A 309 -7.58 13.14 -8.72
C GLU A 309 -6.47 12.44 -7.92
N ASN A 310 -5.24 12.48 -8.44
CA ASN A 310 -4.05 11.87 -7.83
C ASN A 310 -4.15 10.35 -7.58
N ALA A 311 -5.08 9.64 -8.23
CA ALA A 311 -5.22 8.19 -8.08
C ALA A 311 -3.96 7.42 -8.51
N ALA A 312 -3.23 7.94 -9.50
CA ALA A 312 -1.98 7.38 -9.97
C ALA A 312 -0.85 8.38 -9.80
N VAL A 313 0.24 7.95 -9.17
CA VAL A 313 1.45 8.74 -8.98
C VAL A 313 2.45 8.49 -10.10
N ALA A 314 3.43 9.39 -10.27
CA ALA A 314 4.52 9.17 -11.22
C ALA A 314 5.31 7.89 -10.85
N PRO A 315 5.87 7.15 -11.84
CA PRO A 315 6.59 5.89 -11.60
C PRO A 315 7.69 5.94 -10.53
N THR A 316 8.36 7.09 -10.38
CA THR A 316 9.45 7.30 -9.41
C THR A 316 8.98 7.48 -7.97
N ILE A 317 7.67 7.69 -7.74
CA ILE A 317 7.12 7.92 -6.41
C ILE A 317 6.77 6.58 -5.76
N PRO A 318 7.34 6.26 -4.57
CA PRO A 318 6.98 5.06 -3.84
C PRO A 318 5.54 5.14 -3.33
N LEU A 319 4.87 3.99 -3.28
CA LEU A 319 3.58 3.84 -2.62
C LEU A 319 3.71 2.94 -1.39
N TYR A 320 2.77 3.07 -0.48
CA TYR A 320 2.72 2.29 0.75
C TYR A 320 1.35 1.66 0.91
N CYS A 321 1.31 0.53 1.61
CA CYS A 321 0.07 -0.09 2.02
C CYS A 321 0.23 -0.81 3.36
N LEU A 322 -0.90 -1.11 3.98
CA LEU A 322 -0.93 -2.01 5.12
C LEU A 322 -0.58 -3.43 4.67
N GLU A 323 -0.16 -4.25 5.63
CA GLU A 323 0.05 -5.69 5.43
C GLU A 323 -1.25 -6.35 4.91
N ASN A 324 -1.11 -7.12 3.84
CA ASN A 324 -2.19 -7.89 3.22
C ASN A 324 -1.67 -9.30 2.96
N THR A 325 -2.07 -10.24 3.81
CA THR A 325 -1.59 -11.63 3.82
C THR A 325 -2.77 -12.57 3.98
N PHE A 326 -2.63 -13.78 3.48
CA PHE A 326 -3.74 -14.73 3.51
C PHE A 326 -3.25 -16.18 3.52
N ASN A 327 -4.17 -17.08 3.82
CA ASN A 327 -3.97 -18.51 3.61
C ASN A 327 -3.93 -18.86 2.11
N GLU A 328 -3.58 -20.12 1.81
CA GLU A 328 -3.44 -20.62 0.44
C GLU A 328 -4.72 -20.50 -0.39
N GLU A 329 -5.91 -20.61 0.22
CA GLU A 329 -7.19 -20.59 -0.47
C GLU A 329 -7.47 -19.21 -1.08
N LEU A 330 -7.07 -18.15 -0.37
CA LEU A 330 -7.33 -16.77 -0.74
C LEU A 330 -6.21 -16.11 -1.55
N GLN A 331 -5.23 -16.87 -2.06
CA GLN A 331 -4.32 -16.39 -3.11
C GLN A 331 -5.08 -16.24 -4.43
N ARG A 332 -5.89 -15.18 -4.49
CA ARG A 332 -6.79 -14.82 -5.57
C ARG A 332 -6.78 -13.31 -5.76
N THR A 333 -6.91 -12.87 -7.00
CA THR A 333 -6.71 -11.47 -7.42
C THR A 333 -7.64 -10.45 -6.73
N ILE A 334 -8.81 -10.88 -6.22
CA ILE A 334 -9.73 -10.02 -5.45
C ILE A 334 -9.29 -9.78 -3.99
N TYR A 335 -8.33 -10.55 -3.48
CA TYR A 335 -7.77 -10.40 -2.12
C TYR A 335 -6.30 -9.96 -2.14
N THR A 336 -5.63 -10.07 -3.29
CA THR A 336 -4.20 -9.79 -3.44
C THR A 336 -3.93 -8.34 -3.80
N THR A 337 -3.13 -7.65 -2.98
CA THR A 337 -2.66 -6.29 -3.29
C THR A 337 -1.96 -6.28 -4.65
N THR A 338 -2.40 -5.38 -5.52
CA THR A 338 -2.05 -5.38 -6.94
C THR A 338 -1.53 -4.01 -7.35
N ALA A 339 -0.40 -3.96 -8.04
CA ALA A 339 0.05 -2.72 -8.67
C ALA A 339 -0.71 -2.50 -9.99
N VAL A 340 -1.29 -1.32 -10.16
CA VAL A 340 -1.98 -0.90 -11.38
C VAL A 340 -1.11 0.10 -12.11
N ILE A 341 -0.60 -0.28 -13.27
CA ILE A 341 0.36 0.51 -14.06
C ILE A 341 -0.35 1.06 -15.29
N VAL A 342 -0.30 2.37 -15.51
CA VAL A 342 -0.90 3.04 -16.68
C VAL A 342 0.20 3.30 -17.71
N ALA A 343 0.10 2.64 -18.85
CA ALA A 343 1.13 2.68 -19.90
C ALA A 343 0.54 2.72 -21.31
N GLN A 344 1.29 3.31 -22.24
CA GLN A 344 0.93 3.35 -23.65
C GLN A 344 1.34 2.04 -24.33
N PHE A 345 0.41 1.47 -25.09
CA PHE A 345 0.63 0.36 -25.99
C PHE A 345 -0.06 0.65 -27.33
N THR A 346 0.65 0.38 -28.42
CA THR A 346 0.08 0.49 -29.78
C THR A 346 0.41 -0.80 -30.51
N PRO A 347 -0.61 -1.57 -30.94
CA PRO A 347 -0.36 -2.78 -31.69
C PRO A 347 0.15 -2.43 -33.10
N THR A 348 0.97 -3.30 -33.68
CA THR A 348 1.64 -3.05 -34.96
C THR A 348 0.66 -2.70 -36.08
N ASP A 349 -0.50 -3.34 -36.11
CA ASP A 349 -1.58 -3.17 -37.09
C ASP A 349 -2.49 -1.95 -36.84
N ALA A 350 -2.28 -1.20 -35.74
CA ALA A 350 -2.96 0.05 -35.46
C ALA A 350 -1.98 1.19 -35.13
N THR A 351 -0.87 1.27 -35.89
CA THR A 351 0.11 2.34 -35.74
C THR A 351 -0.36 3.62 -36.44
N SER A 352 -0.59 4.69 -35.68
CA SER A 352 -0.90 6.02 -36.22
C SER A 352 0.39 6.82 -36.48
N THR A 353 0.37 7.67 -37.51
CA THR A 353 1.44 8.66 -37.79
C THR A 353 1.07 10.06 -37.28
N THR A 354 -0.12 10.24 -36.73
CA THR A 354 -0.59 11.48 -36.13
C THR A 354 -0.28 11.51 -34.63
N ASP A 355 -0.51 12.66 -33.99
CA ASP A 355 -0.38 12.81 -32.54
C ASP A 355 -1.45 12.00 -31.78
N ASP A 356 -2.60 11.73 -32.41
CA ASP A 356 -3.64 10.86 -31.87
C ASP A 356 -3.27 9.40 -32.11
N LYS A 357 -2.93 8.73 -31.02
CA LYS A 357 -2.57 7.30 -30.99
C LYS A 357 -3.74 6.41 -30.56
N THR A 358 -4.97 6.95 -30.56
CA THR A 358 -6.16 6.20 -30.19
C THR A 358 -6.39 5.04 -31.15
N TRP A 359 -6.61 3.85 -30.58
CA TRP A 359 -6.93 2.65 -31.33
C TRP A 359 -8.00 1.84 -30.60
N VAL A 360 -8.67 0.96 -31.34
CA VAL A 360 -9.84 0.21 -30.88
C VAL A 360 -9.63 -1.28 -31.12
N ARG A 361 -9.90 -2.11 -30.11
CA ARG A 361 -10.03 -3.56 -30.28
C ARG A 361 -11.51 -3.93 -30.37
N TRP A 362 -11.90 -4.60 -31.44
CA TRP A 362 -13.26 -5.08 -31.65
C TRP A 362 -13.27 -6.33 -32.52
N GLU A 363 -14.10 -7.34 -32.18
CA GLU A 363 -14.20 -8.60 -32.93
C GLU A 363 -12.84 -9.30 -33.19
N ASN A 364 -11.90 -9.22 -32.24
CA ASN A 364 -10.52 -9.73 -32.36
C ASN A 364 -9.64 -9.02 -33.41
N HIS A 365 -10.03 -7.83 -33.86
CA HIS A 365 -9.25 -6.97 -34.74
C HIS A 365 -8.85 -5.68 -34.03
N ASN A 366 -7.68 -5.14 -34.38
CA ASN A 366 -7.26 -3.81 -33.97
C ASN A 366 -7.52 -2.83 -35.10
N PHE A 367 -8.07 -1.67 -34.76
CA PHE A 367 -8.39 -0.60 -35.69
C PHE A 367 -7.72 0.69 -35.26
N LEU A 368 -7.21 1.44 -36.24
CA LEU A 368 -7.03 2.89 -36.08
C LEU A 368 -8.39 3.54 -35.83
N ALA A 369 -8.45 4.55 -34.96
CA ALA A 369 -9.70 5.22 -34.60
C ALA A 369 -10.54 5.65 -35.82
N ALA A 370 -9.94 6.30 -36.81
CA ALA A 370 -10.64 6.76 -38.01
C ALA A 370 -11.21 5.60 -38.87
N ASN A 371 -10.50 4.48 -38.94
CA ASN A 371 -10.97 3.29 -39.66
C ASN A 371 -12.12 2.61 -38.92
N PHE A 372 -12.05 2.56 -37.59
CA PHE A 372 -13.14 2.06 -36.77
C PHE A 372 -14.41 2.89 -36.92
N VAL A 373 -14.29 4.23 -36.84
CA VAL A 373 -15.40 5.16 -37.06
C VAL A 373 -16.06 4.92 -38.41
N SER A 374 -15.26 4.82 -39.48
CA SER A 374 -15.78 4.54 -40.83
C SER A 374 -16.50 3.18 -40.89
N THR A 375 -15.93 2.15 -40.28
CA THR A 375 -16.52 0.79 -40.23
C THR A 375 -17.87 0.77 -39.53
N VAL A 376 -17.96 1.42 -38.37
CA VAL A 376 -19.22 1.49 -37.60
C VAL A 376 -20.25 2.35 -38.33
N PHE A 377 -19.84 3.49 -38.88
CA PHE A 377 -20.69 4.36 -39.68
C PHE A 377 -21.30 3.59 -40.86
N ASP A 378 -20.49 2.86 -41.63
CA ASP A 378 -20.96 2.09 -42.78
C ASP A 378 -21.98 1.00 -42.41
N LYS A 379 -21.81 0.36 -41.24
CA LYS A 379 -22.77 -0.62 -40.70
C LYS A 379 -24.07 0.05 -40.20
N ALA A 380 -24.00 1.28 -39.68
CA ALA A 380 -25.16 2.02 -39.16
C ALA A 380 -25.80 2.99 -40.17
N LYS A 381 -25.22 3.15 -41.37
CA LYS A 381 -25.51 4.25 -42.30
C LYS A 381 -26.98 4.41 -42.64
N ASP A 382 -27.73 3.33 -42.81
CA ASP A 382 -29.14 3.40 -43.22
C ASP A 382 -30.00 4.08 -42.14
N ASN A 383 -29.57 4.00 -40.87
CA ASN A 383 -30.23 4.65 -39.75
C ASN A 383 -29.68 6.06 -39.46
N ILE A 384 -28.44 6.36 -39.88
CA ILE A 384 -27.76 7.64 -39.60
C ILE A 384 -27.95 8.64 -40.75
N GLN A 385 -27.81 8.20 -42.00
CA GLN A 385 -27.82 9.07 -43.18
C GLN A 385 -29.22 9.63 -43.52
N LYS A 386 -30.26 9.24 -42.78
CA LYS A 386 -31.54 9.96 -42.80
C LYS A 386 -31.41 11.38 -42.22
N TYR A 387 -30.38 11.65 -41.40
CA TYR A 387 -30.12 12.95 -40.79
C TYR A 387 -29.15 13.80 -41.62
N TRP A 388 -29.45 15.10 -41.62
CA TRP A 388 -28.72 16.15 -42.32
C TRP A 388 -28.49 17.32 -41.37
N TYR A 389 -27.40 18.04 -41.57
CA TYR A 389 -27.18 19.33 -40.91
C TYR A 389 -27.40 20.47 -41.91
N LYS A 390 -27.97 21.57 -41.42
CA LYS A 390 -28.26 22.76 -42.22
C LYS A 390 -27.18 23.80 -41.99
N LEU A 391 -26.64 24.37 -43.06
CA LEU A 391 -25.71 25.50 -43.02
C LEU A 391 -26.46 26.84 -42.94
N GLU A 392 -25.77 27.90 -42.52
CA GLU A 392 -26.30 29.27 -42.51
C GLU A 392 -26.87 29.74 -43.86
N ASP A 393 -26.33 29.26 -44.98
CA ASP A 393 -26.83 29.57 -46.32
C ASP A 393 -28.12 28.81 -46.71
N GLY A 394 -28.65 27.99 -45.80
CA GLY A 394 -29.85 27.16 -45.99
C GLY A 394 -29.58 25.79 -46.61
N THR A 395 -28.34 25.50 -47.02
CA THR A 395 -27.98 24.22 -47.63
C THR A 395 -27.98 23.10 -46.60
N HIS A 396 -28.58 21.97 -46.95
CA HIS A 396 -28.52 20.75 -46.14
C HIS A 396 -27.40 19.84 -46.63
N LYS A 397 -26.62 19.30 -45.69
CA LYS A 397 -25.57 18.30 -45.95
C LYS A 397 -25.82 17.06 -45.13
N GLN A 398 -25.70 15.90 -45.78
CA GLN A 398 -25.92 14.62 -45.14
C GLN A 398 -24.78 14.33 -44.15
N LEU A 399 -25.10 13.64 -43.06
CA LEU A 399 -24.05 13.13 -42.20
C LEU A 399 -23.17 12.11 -42.95
N ALA A 400 -21.87 12.21 -42.72
CA ALA A 400 -20.86 11.30 -43.22
C ALA A 400 -19.96 10.84 -42.07
N SER A 401 -19.15 9.80 -42.27
CA SER A 401 -18.23 9.28 -41.24
C SER A 401 -17.28 10.35 -40.68
N ALA A 402 -16.91 11.35 -41.48
CA ALA A 402 -16.08 12.48 -41.06
C ALA A 402 -16.71 13.39 -39.99
N ASN A 403 -18.03 13.29 -39.75
CA ASN A 403 -18.72 13.99 -38.67
C ASN A 403 -18.61 13.26 -37.32
N PHE A 404 -18.04 12.06 -37.30
CA PHE A 404 -17.97 11.20 -36.13
C PHE A 404 -16.52 11.05 -35.66
N LYS A 405 -16.35 10.75 -34.37
CA LYS A 405 -15.06 10.43 -33.76
C LYS A 405 -15.20 9.33 -32.72
N ILE A 406 -14.06 8.89 -32.19
CA ILE A 406 -14.01 8.15 -30.92
C ILE A 406 -14.04 9.14 -29.76
N GLY A 407 -14.95 8.95 -28.83
CA GLY A 407 -15.05 9.79 -27.64
C GLY A 407 -16.22 9.40 -26.75
N VAL A 408 -16.66 10.38 -25.95
CA VAL A 408 -17.86 10.30 -25.09
C VAL A 408 -18.71 11.53 -25.36
N ALA A 409 -20.00 11.47 -25.00
CA ALA A 409 -20.92 12.60 -25.17
C ALA A 409 -20.49 13.85 -24.38
N ASP A 410 -19.84 13.66 -23.22
CA ASP A 410 -19.35 14.73 -22.36
C ASP A 410 -17.82 14.68 -22.23
N GLU A 411 -17.13 15.43 -23.09
CA GLU A 411 -15.66 15.48 -23.12
C GLU A 411 -15.01 16.18 -21.93
N THR A 412 -15.79 16.78 -21.03
CA THR A 412 -15.26 17.31 -19.77
C THR A 412 -14.85 16.19 -18.81
N LYS A 413 -15.33 14.95 -19.06
CA LYS A 413 -15.06 13.76 -18.26
C LYS A 413 -13.82 12.99 -18.73
N LYS A 414 -12.74 13.71 -19.02
CA LYS A 414 -11.43 13.11 -19.36
C LYS A 414 -10.74 12.64 -18.10
N ILE A 415 -10.09 11.49 -18.18
CA ILE A 415 -9.17 11.01 -17.16
C ILE A 415 -7.75 11.40 -17.58
N GLU A 416 -7.10 12.23 -16.76
CA GLU A 416 -5.74 12.71 -17.01
C GLU A 416 -4.76 12.16 -15.97
N ILE A 417 -3.68 11.53 -16.44
CA ILE A 417 -2.60 10.98 -15.61
C ILE A 417 -1.27 11.39 -16.24
N GLY A 418 -0.36 11.96 -15.43
CA GLY A 418 0.94 12.43 -15.92
C GLY A 418 0.84 13.49 -17.01
N GLY A 419 -0.23 14.30 -17.02
CA GLY A 419 -0.51 15.30 -18.05
C GLY A 419 -0.92 14.73 -19.41
N LYS A 420 -1.38 13.47 -19.44
CA LYS A 420 -1.88 12.78 -20.64
C LYS A 420 -3.33 12.37 -20.42
N VAL A 421 -4.17 12.58 -21.43
CA VAL A 421 -5.52 12.01 -21.46
C VAL A 421 -5.39 10.51 -21.75
N VAL A 422 -5.75 9.68 -20.77
CA VAL A 422 -5.60 8.22 -20.83
C VAL A 422 -6.93 7.50 -21.04
N GLY A 423 -8.05 8.20 -20.83
CA GLY A 423 -9.39 7.60 -20.86
C GLY A 423 -10.49 8.60 -20.54
N TYR A 424 -11.69 8.08 -20.26
CA TYR A 424 -12.86 8.86 -19.89
C TYR A 424 -13.63 8.21 -18.74
N HIS A 425 -14.48 8.96 -18.04
CA HIS A 425 -15.28 8.41 -16.92
C HIS A 425 -16.35 7.39 -17.37
N SER A 426 -16.52 7.19 -18.67
CA SER A 426 -17.35 6.14 -19.28
C SER A 426 -16.61 5.51 -20.46
N ALA A 427 -17.02 4.31 -20.88
CA ALA A 427 -16.47 3.67 -22.06
C ALA A 427 -16.63 4.59 -23.29
N ALA A 428 -15.52 4.90 -23.96
CA ALA A 428 -15.54 5.67 -25.20
C ALA A 428 -16.08 4.81 -26.36
N THR A 429 -16.72 5.46 -27.32
CA THR A 429 -17.34 4.84 -28.49
C THR A 429 -17.38 5.81 -29.65
N VAL A 430 -17.94 5.40 -30.79
CA VAL A 430 -18.23 6.31 -31.91
C VAL A 430 -19.35 7.27 -31.49
N VAL A 431 -19.10 8.56 -31.59
CA VAL A 431 -20.06 9.63 -31.26
C VAL A 431 -20.08 10.68 -32.37
N LEU A 432 -21.21 11.36 -32.54
CA LEU A 432 -21.29 12.54 -33.40
C LEU A 432 -20.45 13.66 -32.76
N ASP A 433 -19.48 14.19 -33.50
CA ASP A 433 -18.53 15.19 -33.00
C ASP A 433 -18.88 16.60 -33.47
N LYS A 434 -18.32 16.98 -34.61
CA LYS A 434 -18.43 18.32 -35.18
C LYS A 434 -19.20 18.28 -36.48
N LEU A 435 -20.14 19.20 -36.57
CA LEU A 435 -20.67 19.64 -37.84
C LEU A 435 -19.77 20.75 -38.41
N ALA A 436 -20.12 21.29 -39.57
CA ALA A 436 -19.46 22.49 -40.07
C ALA A 436 -19.61 23.66 -39.07
N ASP A 437 -18.63 24.54 -38.97
CA ASP A 437 -18.61 25.66 -38.00
C ASP A 437 -19.84 26.60 -38.11
N ASN A 438 -20.51 26.60 -39.26
CA ASN A 438 -21.71 27.38 -39.57
C ASN A 438 -22.98 26.52 -39.69
N ALA A 439 -23.01 25.35 -39.04
CA ALA A 439 -24.18 24.50 -38.99
C ALA A 439 -25.15 24.93 -37.88
N ASP A 440 -26.43 24.66 -38.09
CA ASP A 440 -27.46 24.75 -37.05
C ASP A 440 -27.07 23.86 -35.85
N ALA A 441 -26.88 24.49 -34.70
CA ALA A 441 -26.42 23.82 -33.49
C ALA A 441 -27.57 23.15 -32.70
N ASP A 442 -28.82 23.53 -32.97
CA ASP A 442 -29.97 23.10 -32.18
C ASP A 442 -30.70 21.91 -32.80
N ASN A 443 -30.57 21.72 -34.12
CA ASN A 443 -31.36 20.74 -34.86
C ASN A 443 -30.55 19.99 -35.92
N LEU A 444 -30.90 18.72 -36.10
CA LEU A 444 -30.68 17.98 -37.35
C LEU A 444 -31.97 17.96 -38.16
N TYR A 445 -31.88 17.52 -39.41
CA TYR A 445 -32.98 17.57 -40.36
C TYR A 445 -33.17 16.22 -41.05
N THR A 446 -34.42 15.84 -41.29
CA THR A 446 -34.77 14.67 -42.10
C THR A 446 -35.56 15.12 -43.32
N LEU A 447 -35.34 14.48 -44.46
CA LEU A 447 -36.11 14.73 -45.68
C LEU A 447 -37.49 14.06 -45.59
N LYS A 448 -38.55 14.78 -45.97
CA LYS A 448 -39.90 14.22 -46.06
C LYS A 448 -39.98 13.13 -47.13
N ASP A 449 -40.79 12.11 -46.86
CA ASP A 449 -40.98 11.00 -47.78
C ASP A 449 -41.47 11.47 -49.16
N GLY A 450 -40.69 11.16 -50.20
CA GLY A 450 -41.03 11.47 -51.59
C GLY A 450 -40.54 12.83 -52.12
N GLU A 451 -39.92 13.66 -51.27
CA GLU A 451 -39.36 14.96 -51.68
C GLU A 451 -37.92 14.84 -52.20
N ASP A 452 -37.45 15.87 -52.93
CA ASP A 452 -36.10 15.91 -53.51
C ASP A 452 -35.12 16.82 -52.76
N GLY A 453 -35.58 17.54 -51.73
CA GLY A 453 -34.78 18.30 -50.79
C GLY A 453 -34.30 19.66 -51.31
N LYS A 454 -34.89 20.14 -52.42
CA LYS A 454 -34.54 21.44 -53.02
C LYS A 454 -35.19 22.61 -52.32
N GLU A 455 -36.37 22.42 -51.73
CA GLU A 455 -37.12 23.48 -51.08
C GLU A 455 -36.99 23.37 -49.55
N ALA A 456 -37.05 24.52 -48.86
CA ALA A 456 -36.94 24.55 -47.39
C ALA A 456 -38.06 23.76 -46.69
N GLU A 457 -39.21 23.65 -47.34
CA GLU A 457 -40.39 22.95 -46.83
C GLU A 457 -40.23 21.43 -46.87
N ASP A 458 -39.27 20.90 -47.63
CA ASP A 458 -39.02 19.45 -47.76
C ASP A 458 -38.41 18.84 -46.49
N TRP A 459 -37.90 19.70 -45.60
CA TRP A 459 -37.11 19.30 -44.43
C TRP A 459 -37.92 19.40 -43.14
N VAL A 460 -37.73 18.41 -42.26
CA VAL A 460 -38.30 18.39 -40.90
C VAL A 460 -37.17 18.53 -39.91
N ALA A 461 -37.23 19.55 -39.05
CA ALA A 461 -36.29 19.73 -37.96
C ALA A 461 -36.54 18.68 -36.86
N VAL A 462 -35.47 18.06 -36.40
CA VAL A 462 -35.41 17.13 -35.27
C VAL A 462 -34.45 17.73 -34.26
N ALA A 463 -34.92 17.91 -33.02
CA ALA A 463 -34.09 18.47 -31.97
C ALA A 463 -32.81 17.64 -31.79
N TRP A 464 -31.67 18.31 -31.59
CA TRP A 464 -30.36 17.66 -31.47
C TRP A 464 -30.37 16.47 -30.50
N ALA A 465 -30.94 16.66 -29.30
CA ALA A 465 -31.00 15.61 -28.29
C ALA A 465 -31.80 14.37 -28.72
N GLU A 466 -32.87 14.54 -29.51
CA GLU A 466 -33.67 13.44 -30.03
C GLU A 466 -32.91 12.70 -31.14
N ALA A 467 -32.28 13.44 -32.05
CA ALA A 467 -31.50 12.86 -33.13
C ALA A 467 -30.26 12.11 -32.63
N ILE A 468 -29.52 12.66 -31.65
CA ILE A 468 -28.38 11.99 -31.02
C ILE A 468 -28.80 10.68 -30.37
N LYS A 469 -29.94 10.66 -29.65
CA LYS A 469 -30.44 9.44 -29.02
C LYS A 469 -30.68 8.32 -30.05
N ASP A 470 -31.27 8.66 -31.19
CA ASP A 470 -31.50 7.71 -32.28
C ASP A 470 -30.20 7.25 -32.95
N ILE A 471 -29.25 8.16 -33.15
CA ILE A 471 -27.92 7.87 -33.71
C ILE A 471 -27.12 6.95 -32.78
N ASP A 472 -27.09 7.25 -31.48
CA ASP A 472 -26.39 6.45 -30.46
C ASP A 472 -27.01 5.05 -30.37
N ALA A 473 -28.33 4.93 -30.49
CA ALA A 473 -29.01 3.63 -30.55
C ALA A 473 -28.63 2.84 -31.81
N ALA A 474 -28.53 3.50 -32.97
CA ALA A 474 -28.08 2.87 -34.21
C ALA A 474 -26.62 2.38 -34.12
N ILE A 475 -25.74 3.17 -33.51
CA ILE A 475 -24.34 2.79 -33.25
C ILE A 475 -24.27 1.61 -32.26
N ALA A 476 -25.01 1.66 -31.16
CA ALA A 476 -25.04 0.58 -30.17
C ALA A 476 -25.54 -0.75 -30.78
N ALA A 477 -26.51 -0.69 -31.70
CA ALA A 477 -27.00 -1.86 -32.42
C ALA A 477 -25.94 -2.52 -33.30
N VAL A 478 -24.94 -1.78 -33.80
CA VAL A 478 -23.82 -2.35 -34.58
C VAL A 478 -22.95 -3.27 -33.72
N TYR A 479 -22.75 -2.94 -32.44
CA TYR A 479 -21.90 -3.73 -31.55
C TYR A 479 -22.56 -5.04 -31.14
N GLY A 480 -23.88 -5.03 -30.94
CA GLY A 480 -24.64 -6.17 -30.43
C GLY A 480 -24.42 -6.43 -28.94
N GLU A 481 -25.17 -7.38 -28.39
CA GLU A 481 -25.08 -7.74 -26.97
C GLU A 481 -23.73 -8.45 -26.69
N ASN A 482 -22.92 -7.88 -25.79
CA ASN A 482 -21.63 -8.41 -25.32
C ASN A 482 -20.42 -8.29 -26.27
N ASN A 483 -20.50 -7.45 -27.30
CA ASN A 483 -19.38 -7.22 -28.22
C ASN A 483 -19.05 -5.72 -28.34
N ALA A 484 -19.02 -5.04 -27.18
CA ALA A 484 -18.63 -3.63 -27.11
C ALA A 484 -17.13 -3.46 -27.49
N PRO A 485 -16.77 -2.37 -28.19
CA PRO A 485 -15.39 -2.07 -28.51
C PRO A 485 -14.57 -1.70 -27.27
N LEU A 486 -13.31 -2.11 -27.25
CA LEU A 486 -12.33 -1.68 -26.24
C LEU A 486 -11.52 -0.52 -26.83
N VAL A 487 -11.66 0.67 -26.27
CA VAL A 487 -11.03 1.90 -26.79
C VAL A 487 -9.83 2.30 -25.93
N TYR A 488 -8.65 2.36 -26.53
CA TYR A 488 -7.41 2.78 -25.88
C TYR A 488 -7.09 4.23 -26.27
N VAL A 489 -7.56 5.19 -25.46
CA VAL A 489 -7.41 6.62 -25.73
C VAL A 489 -5.94 7.00 -25.70
N ASN A 490 -5.44 7.61 -26.78
CA ASN A 490 -4.01 7.86 -27.02
C ASN A 490 -3.12 6.61 -26.83
N GLY A 491 -3.69 5.41 -27.00
CA GLY A 491 -3.02 4.13 -26.79
C GLY A 491 -2.77 3.77 -25.34
N TYR A 492 -3.30 4.50 -24.35
CA TYR A 492 -3.12 4.15 -22.94
C TYR A 492 -4.10 3.06 -22.51
N GLY A 493 -3.59 2.16 -21.69
CA GLY A 493 -4.35 1.20 -20.90
C GLY A 493 -3.70 1.00 -19.54
N TYR A 494 -4.37 0.26 -18.66
CA TYR A 494 -3.82 -0.14 -17.37
C TYR A 494 -3.52 -1.64 -17.31
N TYR A 495 -2.54 -1.99 -16.48
CA TYR A 495 -2.02 -3.33 -16.28
C TYR A 495 -2.05 -3.67 -14.80
N GLU A 496 -2.58 -4.84 -14.45
CA GLU A 496 -2.68 -5.32 -13.08
C GLU A 496 -1.58 -6.35 -12.81
N VAL A 497 -0.75 -6.08 -11.79
CA VAL A 497 0.35 -6.95 -11.35
C VAL A 497 0.13 -7.35 -9.89
N PRO A 498 -0.42 -8.54 -9.61
CA PRO A 498 -0.54 -9.07 -8.26
C PRO A 498 0.85 -9.19 -7.62
N ILE A 499 1.00 -8.68 -6.40
CA ILE A 499 2.33 -8.59 -5.78
C ILE A 499 2.72 -9.91 -5.15
N ARG A 500 3.78 -10.48 -5.71
CA ARG A 500 4.40 -11.72 -5.27
C ARG A 500 5.31 -11.48 -4.07
N HIS A 501 5.32 -12.42 -3.11
CA HIS A 501 6.20 -12.41 -1.95
C HIS A 501 7.33 -13.44 -2.07
N PHE A 502 7.04 -14.73 -1.98
CA PHE A 502 8.05 -15.77 -2.18
C PHE A 502 8.19 -16.15 -3.66
N ASN A 503 9.43 -16.23 -4.14
CA ASN A 503 9.75 -16.63 -5.51
C ASN A 503 9.60 -18.16 -5.72
N ASP A 504 9.78 -18.63 -6.96
CA ASP A 504 9.59 -20.05 -7.30
C ASP A 504 10.66 -20.99 -6.72
N ILE A 505 11.80 -20.43 -6.28
CA ILE A 505 12.84 -21.19 -5.57
C ILE A 505 12.41 -21.42 -4.11
N GLU A 506 11.78 -20.42 -3.50
CA GLU A 506 11.33 -20.46 -2.10
C GLU A 506 10.03 -21.23 -1.94
N VAL A 507 9.04 -20.96 -2.80
CA VAL A 507 7.75 -21.65 -2.83
C VAL A 507 7.46 -22.08 -4.26
N PRO A 508 7.79 -23.32 -4.65
CA PRO A 508 7.63 -23.80 -6.02
C PRO A 508 6.18 -23.78 -6.50
N TRP A 509 5.98 -23.48 -7.78
CA TRP A 509 4.68 -23.61 -8.44
C TRP A 509 4.52 -24.97 -9.09
N ASP A 510 3.36 -25.62 -8.88
CA ASP A 510 2.93 -26.70 -9.76
C ASP A 510 1.55 -26.44 -10.39
N LYS A 511 1.52 -26.42 -11.73
CA LYS A 511 0.29 -26.14 -12.50
C LYS A 511 -0.85 -27.13 -12.26
N GLN A 512 -0.56 -28.28 -11.63
CA GLN A 512 -1.54 -29.35 -11.40
C GLN A 512 -2.35 -29.15 -10.11
N THR A 513 -1.86 -28.38 -9.14
CA THR A 513 -2.55 -28.22 -7.84
C THR A 513 -2.54 -26.77 -7.35
N VAL A 514 -3.53 -25.97 -7.75
CA VAL A 514 -3.65 -24.56 -7.33
C VAL A 514 -3.99 -24.45 -5.83
N ASN A 515 -3.47 -23.41 -5.16
CA ASN A 515 -3.84 -23.02 -3.80
C ASN A 515 -3.76 -24.16 -2.76
N GLN A 516 -2.71 -24.97 -2.85
CA GLN A 516 -2.42 -26.03 -1.87
C GLN A 516 -1.63 -25.48 -0.68
N PRO A 517 -1.59 -26.19 0.47
CA PRO A 517 -0.87 -25.71 1.64
C PRO A 517 0.64 -25.48 1.41
N LYS A 518 1.24 -26.16 0.43
CA LYS A 518 2.64 -25.95 -0.02
C LYS A 518 2.87 -24.64 -0.81
N HIS A 519 1.80 -23.92 -1.16
CA HIS A 519 1.83 -22.68 -1.95
C HIS A 519 1.65 -21.42 -1.11
N LEU A 520 1.51 -21.56 0.21
CA LEU A 520 1.32 -20.43 1.12
C LEU A 520 2.48 -19.41 1.00
N GLY A 521 2.12 -18.13 0.92
CA GLY A 521 3.04 -17.01 0.87
C GLY A 521 3.61 -16.72 -0.52
N ARG A 522 3.10 -17.35 -1.60
CA ARG A 522 3.50 -16.96 -2.97
C ARG A 522 3.10 -15.51 -3.24
N TYR A 523 1.91 -15.08 -2.82
CA TYR A 523 1.41 -13.72 -2.99
C TYR A 523 1.07 -13.11 -1.64
N GLY A 524 1.16 -11.78 -1.58
CA GLY A 524 0.85 -10.99 -0.39
C GLY A 524 1.92 -9.95 -0.10
N ILE A 525 1.58 -9.02 0.78
CA ILE A 525 2.47 -7.94 1.21
C ILE A 525 2.59 -7.98 2.73
N VAL A 526 3.82 -8.20 3.19
CA VAL A 526 4.20 -8.23 4.61
C VAL A 526 4.85 -6.90 5.00
N ARG A 527 4.51 -6.38 6.19
CA ARG A 527 5.05 -5.12 6.73
C ARG A 527 6.59 -5.10 6.78
N ASN A 528 7.17 -3.90 6.73
CA ASN A 528 8.62 -3.66 6.78
C ASN A 528 9.44 -4.38 5.68
N ASN A 529 8.80 -4.70 4.55
CA ASN A 529 9.44 -5.10 3.29
C ASN A 529 9.25 -3.99 2.25
N SER A 530 10.18 -3.94 1.30
CA SER A 530 10.10 -3.10 0.11
C SER A 530 10.00 -3.99 -1.12
N TYR A 531 8.91 -3.89 -1.86
CA TYR A 531 8.68 -4.62 -3.10
C TYR A 531 9.07 -3.71 -4.27
N GLN A 532 10.10 -4.08 -5.02
CA GLN A 532 10.50 -3.38 -6.23
C GLN A 532 9.99 -4.13 -7.45
N LEU A 533 9.11 -3.48 -8.22
CA LEU A 533 8.60 -4.00 -9.48
C LEU A 533 9.41 -3.38 -10.61
N THR A 534 10.16 -4.19 -11.35
CA THR A 534 10.92 -3.75 -12.52
C THR A 534 10.22 -4.19 -13.79
N ILE A 535 9.71 -3.22 -14.55
CA ILE A 535 8.97 -3.48 -15.78
C ILE A 535 9.95 -3.67 -16.93
N ASN A 536 9.96 -4.88 -17.48
CA ASN A 536 10.87 -5.30 -18.55
C ASN A 536 10.30 -4.99 -19.93
N SER A 537 9.03 -5.35 -20.16
CA SER A 537 8.35 -5.13 -21.43
C SER A 537 6.82 -5.20 -21.31
N ILE A 538 6.12 -4.59 -22.26
CA ILE A 538 4.67 -4.75 -22.46
C ILE A 538 4.47 -5.64 -23.68
N MET A 539 3.86 -6.81 -23.49
CA MET A 539 3.70 -7.84 -24.53
C MET A 539 2.36 -7.73 -25.27
N ASN A 540 1.31 -7.33 -24.57
CA ASN A 540 -0.05 -7.29 -25.07
C ASN A 540 -0.77 -6.04 -24.53
N PRO A 541 -1.87 -5.60 -25.16
CA PRO A 541 -2.65 -4.50 -24.63
C PRO A 541 -3.27 -4.88 -23.28
N GLY A 542 -3.24 -3.95 -22.32
CA GLY A 542 -3.92 -4.07 -21.03
C GLY A 542 -5.41 -3.77 -21.14
N ASN A 543 -5.99 -3.22 -20.09
CA ASN A 543 -7.40 -2.81 -20.05
C ASN A 543 -7.54 -1.32 -20.41
N PRO A 544 -8.58 -0.91 -21.17
CA PRO A 544 -8.92 0.49 -21.35
C PRO A 544 -9.10 1.23 -20.01
N VAL A 545 -8.68 2.49 -19.93
CA VAL A 545 -8.94 3.31 -18.74
C VAL A 545 -10.35 3.89 -18.82
N THR A 546 -11.21 3.44 -17.91
CA THR A 546 -12.58 3.96 -17.73
C THR A 546 -12.79 4.42 -16.29
N GLY A 547 -13.84 5.21 -16.04
CA GLY A 547 -14.18 5.65 -14.70
C GLY A 547 -14.71 4.54 -13.79
N GLY A 548 -14.56 4.76 -12.47
CA GLY A 548 -14.99 3.83 -11.42
C GLY A 548 -13.85 3.00 -10.85
N GLU A 549 -14.17 2.26 -9.79
CA GLU A 549 -13.23 1.38 -9.10
C GLU A 549 -12.84 0.18 -9.99
N ILE A 550 -11.54 -0.11 -10.07
CA ILE A 550 -11.00 -1.29 -10.72
C ILE A 550 -11.30 -2.49 -9.85
N THR A 551 -12.33 -3.24 -10.22
CA THR A 551 -12.68 -4.52 -9.60
C THR A 551 -11.89 -5.64 -10.29
N PRO A 552 -10.95 -6.31 -9.59
CA PRO A 552 -10.26 -7.45 -10.18
C PRO A 552 -11.24 -8.59 -10.48
N GLU A 553 -10.96 -9.37 -11.52
CA GLU A 553 -11.65 -10.64 -11.74
C GLU A 553 -11.37 -11.59 -10.56
N ASP A 554 -12.32 -12.46 -10.19
CA ASP A 554 -12.09 -13.46 -9.14
C ASP A 554 -11.43 -14.73 -9.73
N ARG A 555 -10.10 -14.81 -9.65
CA ARG A 555 -9.32 -15.96 -10.14
C ARG A 555 -8.06 -16.18 -9.31
N PRO A 556 -7.44 -17.39 -9.35
CA PRO A 556 -6.17 -17.63 -8.68
C PRO A 556 -5.07 -16.68 -9.18
N ASP A 557 -4.19 -16.22 -8.29
CA ASP A 557 -3.12 -15.28 -8.66
C ASP A 557 -2.14 -15.86 -9.70
N ASP A 558 -1.85 -17.17 -9.61
CA ASP A 558 -0.96 -17.88 -10.55
C ASP A 558 -1.61 -18.13 -11.93
N ASP A 559 -2.87 -17.71 -12.14
CA ASP A 559 -3.49 -17.61 -13.47
C ASP A 559 -2.95 -16.36 -14.20
N LEU A 560 -1.66 -16.36 -14.51
CA LEU A 560 -0.97 -15.21 -15.09
C LEU A 560 -1.51 -14.89 -16.48
N LYS A 561 -1.98 -13.65 -16.68
CA LYS A 561 -2.21 -13.10 -18.03
C LYS A 561 -0.90 -12.47 -18.51
N TYR A 562 -0.39 -12.92 -19.66
CA TYR A 562 0.87 -12.46 -20.23
C TYR A 562 0.72 -11.08 -20.92
N TYR A 563 0.42 -10.04 -20.15
CA TYR A 563 0.36 -8.67 -20.66
C TYR A 563 1.66 -7.91 -20.49
N LEU A 564 2.36 -8.19 -19.39
CA LEU A 564 3.51 -7.46 -18.90
C LEU A 564 4.57 -8.45 -18.44
N ASP A 565 5.83 -8.14 -18.70
CA ASP A 565 6.98 -8.86 -18.14
C ASP A 565 7.55 -8.02 -16.99
N VAL A 566 7.54 -8.57 -15.78
CA VAL A 566 7.89 -7.87 -14.53
C VAL A 566 8.73 -8.76 -13.65
N ASP A 567 9.85 -8.22 -13.18
CA ASP A 567 10.61 -8.77 -12.07
C ASP A 567 10.13 -8.13 -10.76
N ILE A 568 9.95 -8.95 -9.71
CA ILE A 568 9.57 -8.48 -8.38
C ILE A 568 10.63 -8.89 -7.38
N ASP A 569 11.33 -7.89 -6.83
CA ASP A 569 12.31 -8.08 -5.78
C ASP A 569 11.72 -7.72 -4.42
N VAL A 570 11.79 -8.65 -3.46
CA VAL A 570 11.36 -8.43 -2.08
C VAL A 570 12.57 -8.10 -1.22
N LEU A 571 12.79 -6.81 -1.05
CA LEU A 571 13.94 -6.26 -0.34
C LEU A 571 13.61 -6.01 1.14
N ARG A 572 14.64 -6.12 1.98
CA ARG A 572 14.55 -5.64 3.36
C ARG A 572 14.55 -4.12 3.35
N TRP A 573 13.62 -3.53 4.09
CA TRP A 573 13.54 -2.08 4.20
C TRP A 573 14.40 -1.58 5.37
N ALA A 574 15.61 -1.11 5.05
CA ALA A 574 16.55 -0.57 6.02
C ALA A 574 16.01 0.72 6.65
N VAL A 575 16.19 0.87 7.95
CA VAL A 575 16.13 2.19 8.58
C VAL A 575 17.51 2.78 8.40
N ARG A 576 17.60 3.90 7.69
CA ARG A 576 18.88 4.57 7.43
C ARG A 576 18.84 5.99 7.93
N ASN A 577 19.99 6.42 8.41
CA ASN A 577 20.30 7.82 8.51
C ASN A 577 21.07 8.23 7.25
N GLN A 578 20.36 8.51 6.15
CA GLN A 578 21.03 8.94 4.91
C GLN A 578 21.27 10.45 4.94
N ASP A 579 22.52 10.82 5.21
CA ASP A 579 23.10 12.12 4.85
C ASP A 579 23.48 12.09 3.36
N VAL A 580 22.69 12.74 2.50
CA VAL A 580 23.23 13.30 1.26
C VAL A 580 22.72 14.72 1.15
N ASP A 581 23.57 15.67 1.53
CA ASP A 581 23.43 17.05 1.06
C ASP A 581 23.53 17.00 -0.49
N LEU A 582 22.46 17.36 -1.17
CA LEU A 582 22.46 17.60 -2.62
C LEU A 582 22.96 19.02 -2.93
#